data_AF-A0A821P9Q2-F1
#
_entry.id   AF-A0A821P9Q2-F1
#
_cell.length_a   1.000
_cell.length_b   1.000
_cell.length_c   1.000
_cell.angle_alpha   90.00
_cell.angle_beta   90.00
_cell.angle_gamma   90.00
#
_symmetry.space_group_name_H-M   'P 1'
#
loop_
_entity.id
_entity.type
_entity.pdbx_description
1 polymer ?
#
loop_
_entity_poly.entity_id
_entity_poly.type
_entity_poly.pdbx_seq_one_letter_code
_entity_poly.pdbx_strand_id
1 'polypeptide(L)'
;MLLIKLWRRRSFSCRGTKLLNFNVLFRIAEHEKKLIEAVWQALHGAWVCDDACNSQGAIQSRLRVAQLIEDSCLANLEFSEQRGLDRCVQADALRRAGEFQRAKELLQHMQGNEEDVIKSMSKFQLYLIDAKDTSKPTRQQI
;
A
#
# COMPACT_ATOMS: atom_id res chain seq x y z
N MET A 1 12.22 9.98 -5.34
CA MET A 1 11.71 10.12 -6.74
C MET A 1 11.32 8.79 -7.43
N LEU A 2 11.41 7.63 -6.75
CA LEU A 2 11.08 6.31 -7.31
C LEU A 2 9.60 5.92 -7.18
N LEU A 3 8.91 6.34 -6.11
CA LEU A 3 7.52 5.94 -5.89
C LEU A 3 6.53 6.69 -6.79
N ILE A 4 6.76 7.99 -7.05
CA ILE A 4 5.98 8.73 -8.07
C ILE A 4 6.17 8.11 -9.47
N LYS A 5 7.33 7.50 -9.76
CA LYS A 5 7.56 6.77 -11.01
C LYS A 5 6.87 5.40 -11.04
N LEU A 6 6.83 4.68 -9.91
CA LEU A 6 6.08 3.42 -9.77
C LEU A 6 4.57 3.63 -9.93
N TRP A 7 4.05 4.74 -9.41
CA TRP A 7 2.67 5.19 -9.60
C TRP A 7 2.35 5.64 -11.04
N ARG A 8 3.37 5.97 -11.86
CA ARG A 8 3.22 6.55 -13.20
C ARG A 8 3.06 5.53 -14.33
N ARG A 9 3.38 4.24 -14.12
CA ARG A 9 3.62 3.33 -15.25
C ARG A 9 2.92 1.98 -15.09
N ARG A 10 1.61 1.93 -15.37
CA ARG A 10 1.00 0.94 -16.29
C ARG A 10 -0.51 1.15 -16.42
N SER A 11 -0.95 1.15 -17.66
CA SER A 11 -2.34 1.08 -18.10
C SER A 11 -2.47 -0.16 -18.98
N PHE A 12 -3.64 -0.81 -18.95
CA PHE A 12 -4.11 -1.91 -19.81
C PHE A 12 -3.47 -3.30 -19.54
N SER A 13 -4.19 -4.43 -19.50
CA SER A 13 -5.53 -4.81 -19.96
C SER A 13 -6.07 -5.98 -19.10
N CYS A 14 -7.39 -6.11 -18.95
CA CYS A 14 -8.07 -7.24 -18.31
C CYS A 14 -7.64 -8.59 -18.93
N ARG A 15 -6.70 -9.32 -18.31
CA ARG A 15 -6.45 -10.75 -18.59
C ARG A 15 -6.28 -11.49 -17.27
N GLY A 16 -7.22 -12.39 -16.98
CA GLY A 16 -7.41 -13.07 -15.70
C GLY A 16 -6.31 -14.03 -15.24
N THR A 17 -5.27 -14.29 -16.03
CA THR A 17 -4.20 -15.23 -15.66
C THR A 17 -3.15 -14.66 -14.70
N LYS A 18 -3.08 -13.34 -14.50
CA LYS A 18 -2.09 -12.72 -13.59
C LYS A 18 -2.50 -12.72 -12.11
N LEU A 19 -3.80 -12.83 -11.81
CA LEU A 19 -4.34 -12.75 -10.44
C LEU A 19 -3.86 -13.90 -9.54
N LEU A 20 -3.81 -15.12 -10.09
CA LEU A 20 -3.47 -16.33 -9.33
C LEU A 20 -2.02 -16.33 -8.84
N ASN A 21 -1.10 -15.68 -9.56
CA ASN A 21 0.32 -15.73 -9.23
C ASN A 21 0.65 -14.90 -7.98
N PHE A 22 0.14 -13.67 -7.84
CA PHE A 22 0.55 -12.78 -6.75
C PHE A 22 0.07 -13.23 -5.37
N ASN A 23 -1.16 -13.78 -5.27
CA ASN A 23 -1.68 -14.30 -4.02
C ASN A 23 -0.90 -15.51 -3.51
N VAL A 24 -0.41 -16.34 -4.42
CA VAL A 24 0.44 -17.49 -4.08
C VAL A 24 1.86 -17.03 -3.75
N LEU A 25 2.41 -16.10 -4.52
CA LEU A 25 3.77 -15.58 -4.33
C LEU A 25 3.96 -14.91 -2.97
N PHE A 26 3.03 -14.07 -2.52
CA PHE A 26 3.21 -13.43 -1.21
C PHE A 26 3.13 -14.46 -0.07
N ARG A 27 2.27 -15.49 -0.18
CA ARG A 27 2.17 -16.57 0.83
C ARG A 27 3.42 -17.43 0.90
N ILE A 28 4.06 -17.70 -0.25
CA ILE A 28 5.36 -18.38 -0.30
C ILE A 28 6.43 -17.51 0.36
N ALA A 29 6.50 -16.23 0.02
CA ALA A 29 7.45 -15.30 0.63
C ALA A 29 7.25 -15.18 2.15
N GLU A 30 6.01 -15.17 2.64
CA GLU A 30 5.68 -15.21 4.06
C GLU A 30 6.20 -16.48 4.74
N HIS A 31 5.96 -17.64 4.14
CA HIS A 31 6.47 -18.92 4.65
C HIS A 31 8.01 -18.93 4.68
N GLU A 32 8.66 -18.32 3.69
CA GLU A 32 10.11 -18.14 3.63
C GLU A 32 10.64 -17.00 4.52
N LYS A 33 9.78 -16.34 5.31
CA LYS A 33 10.09 -15.18 6.18
C LYS A 33 10.68 -13.98 5.43
N LYS A 34 10.44 -13.87 4.13
CA LYS A 34 10.82 -12.74 3.29
C LYS A 34 9.74 -11.65 3.34
N LEU A 35 9.62 -11.01 4.50
CA LEU A 35 8.52 -10.08 4.79
C LEU A 35 8.45 -8.91 3.79
N ILE A 36 9.58 -8.29 3.44
CA ILE A 36 9.60 -7.16 2.50
C ILE A 36 9.15 -7.58 1.10
N GLU A 37 9.58 -8.75 0.64
CA GLU A 37 9.12 -9.31 -0.63
C GLU A 37 7.61 -9.58 -0.59
N ALA A 38 7.12 -10.17 0.51
CA ALA A 38 5.70 -10.40 0.69
C ALA A 38 4.88 -9.11 0.63
N VAL A 39 5.36 -7.99 1.22
CA VAL A 39 4.69 -6.68 1.11
C VAL A 39 4.53 -6.27 -0.36
N TRP A 40 5.60 -6.34 -1.15
CA TRP A 40 5.56 -5.98 -2.56
C TRP A 40 4.63 -6.89 -3.38
N GLN A 41 4.68 -8.20 -3.14
CA GLN A 41 3.81 -9.15 -3.83
C GLN A 41 2.32 -8.92 -3.47
N ALA A 42 2.02 -8.61 -2.21
CA ALA A 42 0.67 -8.28 -1.78
C ALA A 42 0.17 -6.95 -2.38
N LEU A 43 1.03 -5.92 -2.47
CA LEU A 43 0.73 -4.65 -3.16
C LEU A 43 0.41 -4.90 -4.64
N HIS A 44 1.23 -5.70 -5.32
CA HIS A 44 0.98 -6.08 -6.70
C HIS A 44 -0.32 -6.87 -6.84
N GLY A 45 -0.60 -7.80 -5.91
CA GLY A 45 -1.87 -8.52 -5.85
C GLY A 45 -3.08 -7.57 -5.78
N ALA A 46 -3.00 -6.54 -4.93
CA ALA A 46 -4.06 -5.53 -4.81
C ALA A 46 -4.29 -4.77 -6.12
N TRP A 47 -3.23 -4.35 -6.82
CA TRP A 47 -3.35 -3.64 -8.10
C TRP A 47 -3.90 -4.52 -9.22
N VAL A 48 -3.48 -5.78 -9.28
CA VAL A 48 -4.02 -6.72 -10.27
C VAL A 48 -5.51 -6.98 -10.00
N CYS A 49 -5.93 -7.06 -8.74
CA CYS A 49 -7.34 -7.14 -8.37
C CYS A 49 -8.12 -5.87 -8.78
N ASP A 50 -7.55 -4.68 -8.58
CA ASP A 50 -8.15 -3.42 -9.06
C ASP A 50 -8.35 -3.42 -10.57
N ASP A 51 -7.32 -3.82 -11.33
CA ASP A 51 -7.36 -3.89 -12.79
C ASP A 51 -8.35 -4.94 -13.31
N ALA A 52 -8.63 -5.97 -12.52
CA ALA A 52 -9.61 -7.01 -12.82
C ALA A 52 -11.01 -6.72 -12.27
N CYS A 53 -11.24 -5.54 -11.67
CA CYS A 53 -12.48 -5.19 -10.99
C CYS A 53 -12.89 -6.17 -9.86
N ASN A 54 -11.92 -6.88 -9.27
CA ASN A 54 -12.14 -7.77 -8.13
C ASN A 54 -11.95 -6.99 -6.82
N SER A 55 -12.99 -6.25 -6.42
CA SER A 55 -12.94 -5.38 -5.24
C SER A 55 -12.63 -6.13 -3.95
N GLN A 56 -13.22 -7.33 -3.76
CA GLN A 56 -12.99 -8.13 -2.55
C GLN A 56 -11.53 -8.61 -2.46
N GLY A 57 -10.98 -9.10 -3.58
CA GLY A 57 -9.58 -9.48 -3.66
C GLY A 57 -8.64 -8.30 -3.39
N ALA A 58 -8.95 -7.12 -3.92
CA ALA A 58 -8.15 -5.92 -3.69
C ALA A 58 -8.13 -5.51 -2.21
N ILE A 59 -9.29 -5.55 -1.54
CA ILE A 59 -9.41 -5.27 -0.10
C ILE A 59 -8.58 -6.27 0.71
N GLN A 60 -8.72 -7.58 0.45
CA GLN A 60 -7.96 -8.61 1.16
C GLN A 60 -6.45 -8.44 0.98
N SER A 61 -5.98 -8.18 -0.24
CA SER A 61 -4.56 -7.94 -0.50
C SER A 61 -4.06 -6.69 0.23
N ARG A 62 -4.84 -5.60 0.30
CA ARG A 62 -4.46 -4.38 1.03
C ARG A 62 -4.39 -4.56 2.53
N LEU A 63 -5.36 -5.27 3.11
CA LEU A 63 -5.31 -5.63 4.53
C LEU A 63 -4.07 -6.45 4.82
N ARG A 64 -3.68 -7.34 3.89
CA ARG A 64 -2.45 -8.12 4.05
C ARG A 64 -1.19 -7.28 3.93
N VAL A 65 -1.13 -6.32 3.00
CA VAL A 65 -0.04 -5.32 2.94
C VAL A 65 0.11 -4.61 4.27
N ALA A 66 -1.00 -4.15 4.85
CA ALA A 66 -0.97 -3.40 6.11
C ALA A 66 -0.41 -4.26 7.26
N GLN A 67 -0.80 -5.54 7.33
CA GLN A 67 -0.28 -6.48 8.31
C GLN A 67 1.21 -6.77 8.09
N LEU A 68 1.64 -7.01 6.85
CA LEU A 68 3.02 -7.35 6.55
C LEU A 68 3.99 -6.20 6.83
N ILE A 69 3.55 -4.96 6.61
CA ILE A 69 4.33 -3.78 7.00
C ILE A 69 4.48 -3.75 8.53
N GLU A 70 3.40 -3.96 9.28
CA GLU A 70 3.44 -4.03 10.75
C GLU A 70 4.39 -5.14 11.23
N ASP A 71 4.27 -6.34 10.68
CA ASP A 71 5.13 -7.48 11.01
C ASP A 71 6.61 -7.17 10.69
N SER A 72 6.88 -6.48 9.57
CA SER A 72 8.23 -6.06 9.19
C SER A 72 8.81 -5.02 10.15
N CYS A 73 8.00 -4.07 10.63
CA CYS A 73 8.42 -3.08 11.62
C CYS A 73 8.75 -3.75 12.96
N LEU A 74 7.92 -4.71 13.42
CA LEU A 74 8.20 -5.48 14.64
C LEU A 74 9.49 -6.31 14.54
N ALA A 75 9.83 -6.75 13.32
CA ALA A 75 11.09 -7.45 13.03
C ALA A 75 12.29 -6.51 12.80
N ASN A 76 12.13 -5.19 12.97
CA ASN A 76 13.14 -4.17 12.64
C ASN A 76 13.67 -4.27 11.20
N LEU A 77 12.82 -4.69 10.26
CA LEU A 77 13.13 -4.72 8.84
C LEU A 77 12.66 -3.42 8.19
N GLU A 78 13.56 -2.76 7.46
CA GLU A 78 13.22 -1.55 6.72
C GLU A 78 12.54 -1.91 5.40
N PHE A 79 11.25 -1.55 5.28
CA PHE A 79 10.55 -1.61 3.99
C PHE A 79 11.10 -0.59 2.99
N SER A 80 11.59 0.54 3.48
CA SER A 80 12.23 1.57 2.69
C SER A 80 13.24 2.36 3.49
N GLU A 81 14.32 2.76 2.81
CA GLU A 81 15.32 3.71 3.32
C GLU A 81 14.71 5.09 3.65
N GLN A 82 13.55 5.42 3.05
CA GLN A 82 12.90 6.70 3.29
C GLN A 82 11.99 6.64 4.52
N ARG A 83 12.43 7.29 5.61
CA ARG A 83 11.73 7.29 6.90
C ARG A 83 10.26 7.74 6.76
N GLY A 84 9.34 6.92 7.25
CA GLY A 84 7.91 7.19 7.25
C GLY A 84 7.18 6.84 5.96
N LEU A 85 7.89 6.37 4.92
CA LEU A 85 7.24 5.88 3.70
C LEU A 85 6.41 4.62 3.96
N ASP A 86 6.96 3.68 4.72
CA ASP A 86 6.29 2.47 5.19
C ASP A 86 4.92 2.79 5.80
N ARG A 87 4.86 3.80 6.68
CA ARG A 87 3.62 4.30 7.29
C ARG A 87 2.67 4.89 6.26
N CYS A 88 3.18 5.69 5.32
CA CYS A 88 2.33 6.25 4.27
C CYS A 88 1.74 5.17 3.34
N VAL A 89 2.51 4.13 3.02
CA VAL A 89 2.05 2.99 2.20
C VAL A 89 1.01 2.17 2.97
N GLN A 90 1.27 1.91 4.25
CA GLN A 90 0.34 1.21 5.13
C GLN A 90 -0.97 1.97 5.29
N ALA A 91 -0.92 3.30 5.47
CA ALA A 91 -2.09 4.15 5.55
C ALA A 91 -2.89 4.17 4.23
N ASP A 92 -2.23 4.24 3.06
CA ASP A 92 -2.92 4.16 1.77
C ASP A 92 -3.65 2.80 1.60
N ALA A 93 -3.00 1.71 1.99
CA ALA A 93 -3.59 0.37 1.93
C ALA A 93 -4.83 0.26 2.85
N LEU A 94 -4.72 0.70 4.10
CA LEU A 94 -5.83 0.71 5.06
C LEU A 94 -6.98 1.60 4.59
N ARG A 95 -6.69 2.83 4.15
CA ARG A 95 -7.69 3.77 3.61
C ARG A 95 -8.49 3.15 2.47
N ARG A 96 -7.81 2.55 1.49
CA ARG A 96 -8.47 1.90 0.33
C ARG A 96 -9.15 0.58 0.67
N ALA A 97 -8.90 0.01 1.84
CA ALA A 97 -9.66 -1.11 2.40
C ALA A 97 -10.88 -0.64 3.21
N GLY A 98 -11.05 0.68 3.45
CA GLY A 98 -12.11 1.24 4.28
C GLY A 98 -11.76 1.35 5.78
N GLU A 99 -10.53 1.00 6.16
CA GLU A 99 -10.03 1.02 7.54
C GLU A 99 -9.54 2.43 7.94
N PHE A 100 -10.42 3.42 7.82
CA PHE A 100 -10.06 4.84 7.96
C PHE A 100 -9.49 5.21 9.32
N GLN A 101 -10.08 4.67 10.40
CA GLN A 101 -9.64 4.99 11.75
C GLN A 101 -8.21 4.49 12.01
N ARG A 102 -7.92 3.24 11.63
CA ARG A 102 -6.58 2.66 11.71
C ARG A 102 -5.58 3.43 10.85
N ALA A 103 -5.98 3.82 9.64
CA ALA A 103 -5.13 4.63 8.76
C ALA A 103 -4.78 6.00 9.37
N LYS A 104 -5.75 6.63 10.04
CA LYS A 104 -5.58 7.95 10.69
C LYS A 104 -4.62 7.88 11.87
N GLU A 105 -4.83 6.92 12.77
CA GLU A 105 -3.97 6.68 13.93
C GLU A 105 -2.52 6.48 13.51
N LEU A 106 -2.32 5.69 12.44
CA LEU A 106 -1.00 5.42 11.90
C LEU A 106 -0.22 6.68 11.51
N LEU A 107 -0.89 7.62 10.85
CA LEU A 107 -0.28 8.88 10.39
C LEU A 107 -0.13 9.90 11.52
N GLN A 108 -0.98 9.86 12.54
CA GLN A 108 -0.88 10.72 13.71
C GLN A 108 0.32 10.39 14.60
N HIS A 109 0.80 9.14 14.56
CA HIS A 109 1.99 8.70 15.32
C HIS A 109 3.33 8.98 14.62
N MET A 110 3.33 9.65 13.47
CA MET A 110 4.56 10.08 12.80
C MET A 110 5.30 11.14 13.64
N GLN A 111 6.63 11.04 13.70
CA GLN A 111 7.43 11.81 14.67
C GLN A 111 7.85 13.20 14.17
N GLY A 112 7.47 13.57 12.94
CA GLY A 112 7.72 14.91 12.39
C GLY A 112 9.16 15.15 11.93
N ASN A 113 10.03 14.14 12.03
CA ASN A 113 11.42 14.16 11.52
C ASN A 113 11.55 13.53 10.13
N GLU A 114 10.44 13.25 9.45
CA GLU A 114 10.43 12.76 8.08
C GLU A 114 10.75 13.87 7.08
N GLU A 115 11.17 13.46 5.88
CA GLU A 115 11.40 14.37 4.76
C GLU A 115 10.12 15.11 4.35
N ASP A 116 10.26 16.31 3.78
CA ASP A 116 9.12 17.17 3.41
C ASP A 116 8.15 16.50 2.43
N VAL A 117 8.67 15.63 1.54
CA VAL A 117 7.83 14.85 0.63
C VAL A 117 6.96 13.84 1.36
N ILE A 118 7.47 13.22 2.43
CA ILE A 118 6.72 12.27 3.26
C ILE A 118 5.68 13.00 4.10
N LYS A 119 6.04 14.16 4.67
CA LYS A 119 5.08 15.04 5.37
C LYS A 119 3.93 15.46 4.47
N SER A 120 4.26 15.86 3.24
CA SER A 120 3.26 16.25 2.23
C SER A 120 2.35 15.08 1.86
N MET A 121 2.92 13.88 1.69
CA MET A 121 2.16 12.67 1.41
C MET A 121 1.25 12.26 2.59
N SER A 122 1.74 12.35 3.83
CA SER A 122 0.95 12.06 5.04
C SER A 122 -0.24 13.02 5.15
N LYS A 123 -0.03 14.33 4.97
CA LYS A 123 -1.12 15.33 4.94
C LYS A 123 -2.15 15.02 3.85
N PHE A 124 -1.69 14.66 2.65
CA PHE A 124 -2.59 14.27 1.56
C PHE A 124 -3.40 13.01 1.90
N GLN A 125 -2.78 11.99 2.50
CA GLN A 125 -3.49 10.79 2.93
C GLN A 125 -4.52 11.10 4.02
N LEU A 126 -4.19 11.94 5.01
CA LEU A 126 -5.16 12.40 6.03
C LEU A 126 -6.37 13.09 5.41
N TYR A 127 -6.15 13.97 4.43
CA TYR A 127 -7.23 14.61 3.68
C TYR A 127 -8.16 13.58 3.00
N LEU A 128 -7.59 12.56 2.34
CA LEU A 128 -8.37 11.49 1.71
C LEU A 128 -9.10 10.60 2.73
N ILE A 129 -8.49 10.34 3.89
CA ILE A 129 -9.09 9.57 4.99
C ILE A 129 -10.31 10.32 5.54
N ASP A 130 -10.18 11.62 5.80
CA ASP A 130 -11.28 12.44 6.31
C ASP A 130 -12.43 12.55 5.30
N ALA A 131 -12.11 12.52 4.00
CA ALA A 131 -13.10 12.43 2.91
C ALA A 131 -13.71 11.03 2.72
N LYS A 132 -13.27 10.02 3.50
CA LYS A 132 -13.64 8.59 3.34
C LYS A 132 -13.42 8.06 1.92
N ASP A 133 -12.40 8.57 1.24
CA ASP A 133 -12.09 8.19 -0.12
C ASP A 133 -11.40 6.81 -0.13
N THR A 134 -12.03 5.81 -0.76
CA THR A 134 -11.44 4.47 -0.98
C THR A 134 -10.86 4.30 -2.39
N SER A 135 -11.00 5.31 -3.23
CA SER A 135 -10.58 5.27 -4.62
C SER A 135 -9.05 5.25 -4.74
N LYS A 136 -8.61 4.73 -5.89
CA LYS A 136 -7.29 5.03 -6.41
C LYS A 136 -7.26 6.53 -6.71
N PRO A 137 -6.22 7.29 -6.31
CA PRO A 137 -6.17 8.69 -6.67
C PRO A 137 -6.21 8.76 -8.18
N THR A 138 -7.23 9.46 -8.65
CA THR A 138 -7.45 9.72 -10.06
C THR A 138 -6.25 10.55 -10.51
N ARG A 139 -5.70 10.26 -11.70
CA ARG A 139 -4.71 11.14 -12.32
C ARG A 139 -5.37 12.52 -12.46
N GLN A 140 -5.13 13.43 -11.52
CA GLN A 140 -5.34 14.84 -11.82
C GLN A 140 -4.27 15.17 -12.85
N GLN A 141 -4.74 15.42 -14.08
CA GLN A 141 -3.92 16.01 -15.12
C GLN A 141 -3.46 17.37 -14.57
N ILE A 142 -2.19 17.41 -14.17
CA ILE A 142 -1.44 18.67 -14.05
C ILE A 142 -0.90 18.97 -15.45
#